data_AF-A0AAW2M190-F1
#
_entry.id   AF-A0AAW2M190-F1
#
_cell.length_a   1.000
_cell.length_b   1.000
_cell.length_c   1.000
_cell.angle_alpha   90.00
_cell.angle_beta   90.00
_cell.angle_gamma   90.00
#
_symmetry.space_group_name_H-M   'P 1'
#
loop_
_entity.id
_entity.type
_entity.pdbx_description
1 polymer ?
#
loop_
_entity_poly.entity_id
_entity_poly.type
_entity_poly.pdbx_seq_one_letter_code
_entity_poly.pdbx_strand_id
1 'polypeptide(L)' 'MLKPLLNNNLKLGEVQYLVLDEADRTIVAGFVEDVEVNVEKLRSERQSILSSATMPGWVKKLAWEISE' A
#
# COMPACT_ATOMS: atom_id res chain seq x y z
N MET A 1 7.42 -8.57 -6.78
CA MET A 1 6.53 -7.68 -7.55
C MET A 1 6.81 -6.19 -7.26
N LEU A 2 7.07 -5.80 -6.01
CA LEU A 2 7.32 -4.39 -5.63
C LEU A 2 8.76 -3.87 -5.87
N LYS A 3 9.68 -4.74 -6.33
CA LYS A 3 11.10 -4.41 -6.52
C LYS A 3 11.39 -3.14 -7.36
N PRO A 4 10.62 -2.82 -8.44
CA PRO A 4 10.82 -1.56 -9.16
C PRO A 4 10.52 -0.30 -8.33
N LEU A 5 9.59 -0.38 -7.37
CA LEU A 5 9.25 0.73 -6.46
C LEU A 5 10.37 0.98 -5.43
N LEU A 6 11.01 -0.10 -4.96
CA LEU A 6 12.14 -0.05 -4.03
C LEU A 6 13.37 0.65 -4.62
N ASN A 7 13.57 0.55 -5.93
CA ASN A 7 14.73 1.12 -6.62
C ASN A 7 14.57 2.62 -6.99
N ASN A 8 13.50 3.30 -6.58
CA ASN A 8 13.20 4.70 -6.94
C ASN A 8 13.15 5.00 -8.45
N ASN A 9 12.90 3.97 -9.28
CA ASN A 9 12.83 4.13 -10.73
C ASN A 9 11.49 4.72 -11.22
N LEU A 10 10.55 4.96 -10.30
CA LEU A 10 9.22 5.50 -10.57
C LEU A 10 8.98 6.74 -9.70
N LYS A 11 8.44 7.80 -10.29
CA LYS A 11 8.02 9.02 -9.58
C LYS A 11 6.65 8.79 -8.97
N LEU A 12 6.60 8.50 -7.68
CA LEU A 12 5.36 8.18 -6.96
C LEU A 12 4.61 9.43 -6.42
N GLY A 13 5.27 10.58 -6.36
CA GLY A 13 4.69 11.83 -5.83
C GLY A 13 3.53 12.42 -6.65
N GLU A 14 3.29 11.96 -7.88
CA GLU A 14 2.19 12.42 -8.73
C GLU A 14 0.99 11.46 -8.73
N VAL A 15 1.08 10.34 -8.02
CA VAL A 15 0.03 9.32 -7.99
C VAL A 15 -1.21 9.86 -7.27
N GLN A 16 -2.35 9.86 -7.97
CA GLN A 16 -3.63 10.32 -7.44
C GLN A 16 -4.48 9.20 -6.81
N TYR A 17 -4.22 7.95 -7.21
CA TYR A 17 -5.00 6.79 -6.81
C TYR A 17 -4.09 5.65 -6.38
N LEU A 18 -4.30 5.13 -5.17
CA LEU A 18 -3.68 3.92 -4.68
C LEU A 18 -4.74 2.82 -4.58
N VAL A 19 -4.50 1.68 -5.22
CA VAL A 19 -5.36 0.50 -5.12
C VAL A 19 -4.53 -0.68 -4.63
N LEU A 20 -4.91 -1.22 -3.48
CA LEU A 20 -4.34 -2.43 -2.89
C LEU A 20 -5.36 -3.56 -2.99
N ASP A 21 -5.05 -4.58 -3.78
CA ASP A 21 -5.88 -5.78 -3.91
C ASP A 21 -5.25 -6.97 -3.17
N GLU A 22 -6.09 -7.92 -2.76
CA GLU A 22 -5.69 -9.06 -1.92
C GLU A 22 -4.79 -8.64 -0.73
N ALA A 23 -5.19 -7.58 0.00
CA ALA A 23 -4.37 -7.01 1.06
C ALA A 23 -4.05 -8.00 2.19
N ASP A 24 -4.96 -8.94 2.44
CA ASP A 24 -4.71 -10.04 3.36
C ASP A 24 -3.54 -10.93 2.92
N ARG A 25 -3.50 -11.32 1.65
CA ARG A 25 -2.39 -12.12 1.12
C ARG A 25 -1.10 -11.34 1.02
N THR A 26 -1.16 -10.06 0.69
CA THR A 26 0.02 -9.19 0.58
C THR A 26 0.81 -9.16 1.89
N ILE A 27 0.12 -9.05 3.03
CA ILE A 27 0.76 -9.06 4.35
C ILE A 27 1.22 -10.47 4.72
N VAL A 28 0.42 -11.51 4.47
CA VAL A 28 0.83 -12.91 4.72
C VAL A 28 2.08 -13.30 3.94
N ALA A 29 2.24 -12.78 2.72
CA ALA A 29 3.40 -13.00 1.88
C ALA A 29 4.64 -12.17 2.32
N GLY A 30 4.53 -11.37 3.38
CA GLY A 30 5.64 -10.60 3.95
C GLY A 30 5.94 -9.27 3.27
N PHE A 31 5.00 -8.72 2.48
CA PHE A 31 5.21 -7.45 1.76
C PHE A 31 4.79 -6.21 2.54
N VAL A 32 4.48 -6.32 3.84
CA VAL A 32 3.95 -5.19 4.62
C VAL A 32 4.92 -4.01 4.69
N GLU A 33 6.20 -4.27 4.97
CA GLU A 33 7.25 -3.25 5.05
C GLU A 33 7.45 -2.55 3.69
N ASP A 34 7.42 -3.33 2.60
CA ASP A 34 7.53 -2.78 1.25
C ASP A 34 6.33 -1.87 0.93
N VAL A 35 5.12 -2.21 1.38
CA VAL A 35 3.93 -1.38 1.15
C VAL A 35 4.03 -0.07 1.94
N GLU A 36 4.37 -0.13 3.23
CA GLU A 36 4.52 1.05 4.09
C GLU A 36 5.54 2.04 3.51
N VAL A 37 6.75 1.56 3.16
CA VAL A 37 7.82 2.40 2.59
C VAL A 37 7.40 3.07 1.27
N ASN A 38 6.57 2.41 0.47
CA ASN A 38 6.13 2.98 -0.81
C ASN A 38 4.97 3.94 -0.64
N VAL A 39 4.09 3.72 0.35
CA VAL A 39 2.97 4.62 0.66
C VAL A 39 3.49 5.97 1.16
N GLU A 40 4.54 5.99 1.99
CA GLU A 40 5.19 7.22 2.44
C GLU A 40 5.77 8.07 1.29
N LYS A 41 6.07 7.46 0.15
CA LYS A 41 6.58 8.17 -1.05
C LYS A 41 5.46 8.71 -1.94
N LEU A 42 4.21 8.35 -1.68
CA LEU A 42 3.05 8.89 -2.38
C LEU A 42 2.71 10.27 -1.83
N ARG A 43 2.01 11.08 -2.62
CA ARG A 43 1.43 12.35 -2.10
C ARG A 43 0.36 12.07 -1.05
N SER A 44 0.21 13.00 -0.10
CA SER A 44 -0.84 12.93 0.94
C SER A 44 -2.25 13.02 0.36
N GLU A 45 -2.47 13.97 -0.55
CA GLU A 45 -3.77 14.16 -1.21
C GLU A 45 -3.94 13.13 -2.35
N ARG A 46 -4.39 11.94 -2.00
CA ARG A 46 -4.69 10.83 -2.94
C ARG A 46 -5.96 10.10 -2.48
N GLN A 47 -6.60 9.39 -3.40
CA GLN A 47 -7.66 8.45 -3.05
C GLN A 47 -7.07 7.04 -2.89
N SER A 48 -7.30 6.43 -1.73
CA SER A 48 -6.87 5.06 -1.45
C SER A 48 -8.06 4.10 -1.45
N ILE A 49 -7.90 2.93 -2.06
CA ILE A 49 -8.87 1.83 -2.04
C ILE A 49 -8.12 0.56 -1.65
N LEU A 50 -8.68 -0.17 -0.68
CA LEU A 50 -8.17 -1.47 -0.26
C LEU A 50 -9.27 -2.52 -0.42
N SER A 51 -8.92 -3.59 -1.13
CA SER A 51 -9.72 -4.80 -1.34
C SER A 51 -9.05 -5.97 -0.63
N SER A 52 -9.84 -6.74 0.11
CA SER A 52 -9.36 -7.90 0.85
C SER A 52 -10.49 -8.91 1.05
N ALA A 53 -10.18 -10.21 0.99
CA ALA A 53 -11.15 -11.27 1.26
C ALA A 53 -11.46 -11.39 2.76
N THR A 54 -10.49 -11.05 3.61
CA THR A 54 -10.61 -11.06 5.07
C THR A 54 -10.17 -9.74 5.70
N MET A 55 -10.73 -9.38 6.86
CA MET A 55 -10.43 -8.13 7.59
C MET A 55 -9.97 -8.37 9.04
N PRO A 56 -8.88 -9.10 9.28
CA PRO A 56 -8.26 -9.18 10.60
C PRO A 56 -7.64 -7.84 11.01
N GLY A 57 -7.27 -7.72 12.29
CA GLY A 57 -6.79 -6.45 12.86
C GLY A 57 -5.63 -5.79 12.11
N TRP A 58 -4.73 -6.60 11.54
CA TRP A 58 -3.59 -6.11 10.76
C TRP A 58 -4.00 -5.56 9.37
N VAL A 59 -5.02 -6.12 8.69
CA VAL A 59 -5.55 -5.51 7.44
C VAL A 59 -6.24 -4.18 7.76
N LYS A 60 -6.99 -4.13 8.87
CA LYS A 60 -7.65 -2.88 9.31
C LYS A 60 -6.63 -1.80 9.63
N LYS A 61 -5.53 -2.17 10.28
CA LYS A 61 -4.42 -1.26 10.57
C LYS A 61 -3.81 -0.70 9.28
N LEU A 62 -3.49 -1.57 8.31
CA LEU A 62 -2.99 -1.13 7.01
C LEU A 62 -3.99 -0.19 6.32
N ALA A 63 -5.29 -0.52 6.32
CA ALA A 63 -6.32 0.32 5.71
C ALA A 63 -6.37 1.73 6.34
N TRP A 64 -6.14 1.84 7.66
CA TRP A 64 -6.04 3.12 8.35
C TRP A 64 -4.79 3.89 7.89
N GLU A 65 -3.62 3.25 7.94
CA GLU A 65 -2.33 3.87 7.60
C GLU A 65 -2.28 4.39 6.16
N ILE A 66 -2.87 3.68 5.20
CA ILE A 66 -2.88 4.14 3.80
C ILE A 66 -3.94 5.21 3.50
N SER A 67 -4.85 5.48 4.44
CA SER A 67 -5.91 6.50 4.30
C SER A 67 -5.49 7.86 4.84
N GLU A 68 -4.39 7.92 5.60
CA GLU A 68 -3.71 9.15 6.03
C GLU A 68 -2.65 9.62 5.00
#